data_AF-A0A6P8I5Z4-F1
#
_entry.id   AF-A0A6P8I5Z4-F1
#
_cell.length_a   1.000
_cell.length_b   1.000
_cell.length_c   1.000
_cell.angle_alpha   90.00
_cell.angle_beta   90.00
_cell.angle_gamma   90.00
#
_symmetry.space_group_name_H-M   'P 1'
#
loop_
_entity.id
_entity.type
_entity.pdbx_description
1 polymer ?
#
loop_
_entity_poly.entity_id
_entity_poly.type
_entity_poly.pdbx_seq_one_letter_code
_entity_poly.pdbx_strand_id
1 'polypeptide(L)'
;MIILRLFYSFILLIIFLDPIEAISFTDPSFKDVKIQTFEEDGDFVFVFDNLFSPQTMQSYLGLVSYGNIQGMVSSWQYAYKDYYFNIQIANSTINAPWLSPIDPNFFVKTSLWGKIQKVSEKISGGKVYFPREVSVSMVRRLDFTTTDPAKSSDKDELVARILLAPSVKKNDYGESIFYNQKGESMAAVFPKFGRLLMWNASIPYLYKPPAMSYLQGLYSITIKLTTDKDKMDVGAKETKDQIFKTDQYSEMDFPLTDEKTLPEINFEDHLTKKIYDSKNHVVAYFDDLMPKGDLDALRLFLLHYNSAYAYQGYDESADTEHDNVSWIAPIKVSKFIKSRLWKTVNRTVEYLSGKSGWFPYDVSMNIIRNSHYTRIHEDCEPHEDEYTVLMYLTPDWKAEYYGETAYFEEVMQPNGNPYPKGHQKYEWLTSVRPRYGRMVIFRGIIPHSARPPSPGFTGARYTFACKVSKTRQVAMAKMLRETIEDVEPGEPDYDLLQDLGEGLYDTPSPGKTVEFLEAEVEMRRQKKRERINDMKEELIQAVYS
;
A
#
# COMPACT_ATOMS: atom_id res chain seq x y z
N MET A 1 -17.09 62.84 1.41
CA MET A 1 -18.37 63.10 0.72
C MET A 1 -18.38 62.26 -0.55
N ILE A 2 -19.23 61.22 -0.59
CA ILE A 2 -20.45 61.16 -1.44
C ILE A 2 -20.09 60.77 -2.89
N ILE A 3 -20.64 59.78 -3.59
CA ILE A 3 -21.55 58.64 -3.34
C ILE A 3 -21.76 57.98 -4.72
N LEU A 4 -22.05 56.66 -4.72
CA LEU A 4 -22.80 55.82 -5.68
C LEU A 4 -22.88 56.22 -7.18
N ARG A 5 -22.69 55.24 -8.06
CA ARG A 5 -23.78 54.40 -8.64
C ARG A 5 -23.20 53.47 -9.72
N LEU A 6 -23.48 52.18 -9.60
CA LEU A 6 -24.13 51.36 -10.64
C LEU A 6 -24.44 49.98 -10.05
N PHE A 7 -25.64 49.88 -9.49
CA PHE A 7 -26.33 48.63 -9.22
C PHE A 7 -26.87 48.10 -10.55
N TYR A 8 -26.55 46.86 -10.91
CA TYR A 8 -27.33 46.07 -11.85
C TYR A 8 -27.80 44.79 -11.16
N SER A 9 -29.12 44.65 -11.16
CA SER A 9 -29.92 43.61 -10.54
C SER A 9 -29.60 42.23 -11.12
N PHE A 10 -29.27 41.27 -10.25
CA PHE A 10 -29.52 39.86 -10.52
C PHE A 10 -30.77 39.45 -9.73
N ILE A 11 -31.82 39.13 -10.46
CA ILE A 11 -33.09 38.61 -9.95
C ILE A 11 -32.81 37.20 -9.42
N LEU A 12 -32.99 37.03 -8.11
CA LEU A 12 -32.99 35.75 -7.41
C LEU A 12 -34.29 35.02 -7.81
N LEU A 13 -34.20 34.06 -8.73
CA LEU A 13 -35.32 33.16 -9.02
C LEU A 13 -35.37 32.12 -7.89
N ILE A 14 -36.15 32.40 -6.85
CA ILE A 14 -36.48 31.41 -5.81
C ILE A 14 -37.53 30.49 -6.43
N ILE A 15 -37.09 29.33 -6.92
CA ILE A 15 -37.99 28.22 -7.22
C ILE A 15 -38.40 27.63 -5.86
N PHE A 16 -39.70 27.71 -5.54
CA PHE A 16 -40.30 26.97 -4.44
C PHE A 16 -40.24 25.48 -4.79
N LEU A 17 -39.23 24.78 -4.29
CA LEU A 17 -39.29 23.34 -4.11
C LEU A 17 -40.22 23.07 -2.91
N ASP A 18 -41.13 22.11 -3.05
CA ASP A 18 -41.92 21.62 -1.92
C ASP A 18 -40.95 21.24 -0.78
N PRO A 19 -41.19 21.71 0.46
CA PRO A 19 -40.32 21.36 1.57
C PRO A 19 -40.45 19.86 1.82
N ILE A 20 -39.40 19.12 1.49
CA ILE A 20 -39.21 17.77 2.02
C ILE A 20 -39.30 17.89 3.53
N GLU A 21 -40.19 17.10 4.13
CA GLU A 21 -40.21 16.93 5.58
C GLU A 21 -38.78 16.66 6.04
N ALA A 22 -38.22 17.57 6.84
CA ALA A 22 -36.86 17.44 7.32
C ALA A 22 -36.68 16.03 7.88
N ILE A 23 -35.76 15.25 7.28
CA ILE A 23 -35.52 13.87 7.67
C ILE A 23 -35.17 13.87 9.15
N SER A 24 -36.14 13.46 9.97
CA SER A 24 -36.00 13.39 11.40
C SER A 24 -35.99 11.93 11.81
N PHE A 25 -34.98 11.58 12.59
CA PHE A 25 -34.86 10.28 13.21
C PHE A 25 -35.44 10.37 14.63
N THR A 26 -36.38 9.50 14.95
CA THR A 26 -36.94 9.37 16.31
C THR A 26 -36.11 8.44 17.18
N ASP A 27 -35.23 7.63 16.57
CA ASP A 27 -34.32 6.73 17.27
C ASP A 27 -33.27 7.57 18.05
N PRO A 28 -33.15 7.40 19.38
CA PRO A 28 -32.21 8.15 20.22
C PRO A 28 -30.75 8.06 19.74
N SER A 29 -30.37 6.99 19.04
CA SER A 29 -29.02 6.82 18.50
C SER A 29 -28.66 7.81 17.38
N PHE A 30 -29.63 8.60 16.91
CA PHE A 30 -29.47 9.62 15.88
C PHE A 30 -29.62 11.06 16.39
N LYS A 31 -29.79 11.25 17.71
CA LYS A 31 -30.12 12.56 18.32
C LYS A 31 -29.15 13.69 17.94
N ASP A 32 -27.87 13.39 17.79
CA ASP A 32 -26.80 14.37 17.51
C ASP A 32 -26.30 14.33 16.05
N VAL A 33 -26.99 13.58 15.19
CA VAL A 33 -26.63 13.44 13.78
C VAL A 33 -26.96 14.71 13.04
N LYS A 34 -25.96 15.26 12.35
CA LYS A 34 -26.14 16.41 11.46
C LYS A 34 -26.31 15.91 10.03
N ILE A 35 -27.35 16.37 9.37
CA ILE A 35 -27.70 15.97 8.01
C ILE A 35 -27.60 17.19 7.11
N GLN A 36 -26.91 17.04 5.99
CA GLN A 36 -26.95 17.98 4.87
C GLN A 36 -27.41 17.23 3.64
N THR A 37 -28.28 17.84 2.85
CA THR A 37 -28.86 17.26 1.64
C THR A 37 -28.55 18.15 0.45
N PHE A 38 -28.19 17.53 -0.66
CA PHE A 38 -28.12 18.14 -1.98
C PHE A 38 -29.08 17.37 -2.88
N GLU A 39 -29.89 18.07 -3.65
CA GLU A 39 -30.91 17.45 -4.51
C GLU A 39 -31.07 18.24 -5.79
N GLU A 40 -31.16 17.52 -6.90
CA GLU A 40 -31.37 18.09 -8.23
C GLU A 40 -32.06 17.04 -9.11
N ASP A 41 -33.15 17.40 -9.80
CA ASP A 41 -33.86 16.52 -10.75
C ASP A 41 -34.23 15.11 -10.21
N GLY A 42 -34.45 14.99 -8.89
CA GLY A 42 -34.77 13.74 -8.19
C GLY A 42 -33.57 12.85 -7.84
N ASP A 43 -32.36 13.28 -8.18
CA ASP A 43 -31.10 12.72 -7.67
C ASP A 43 -30.76 13.39 -6.32
N PHE A 44 -30.25 12.63 -5.36
CA PHE A 44 -29.88 13.14 -4.04
C PHE A 44 -28.48 12.72 -3.58
N VAL A 45 -27.88 13.57 -2.76
CA VAL A 45 -26.69 13.28 -1.95
C VAL A 45 -26.95 13.70 -0.51
N PHE A 46 -26.94 12.72 0.38
CA PHE A 46 -27.00 12.94 1.82
C PHE A 46 -25.61 12.88 2.45
N VAL A 47 -25.36 13.80 3.38
CA VAL A 47 -24.15 13.87 4.19
C VAL A 47 -24.53 13.78 5.65
N PHE A 48 -24.05 12.74 6.33
CA PHE A 48 -24.28 12.50 7.75
C PHE A 48 -22.98 12.66 8.52
N ASP A 49 -23.01 13.56 9.50
CA ASP A 49 -21.96 13.76 10.48
C ASP A 49 -22.39 13.25 11.85
N ASN A 50 -21.42 12.78 12.63
CA ASN A 50 -21.62 12.26 13.99
C ASN A 50 -22.56 11.04 14.07
N LEU A 51 -22.71 10.31 12.96
CA LEU A 51 -23.48 9.06 12.93
C LEU A 51 -22.79 7.93 13.71
N PHE A 52 -21.47 7.92 13.70
CA PHE A 52 -20.65 6.89 14.35
C PHE A 52 -19.84 7.48 15.49
N SER A 53 -19.58 6.67 16.52
CA SER A 53 -18.69 7.09 17.61
C SER A 53 -17.23 7.14 17.12
N PRO A 54 -16.38 8.02 17.67
CA PRO A 54 -14.96 8.04 17.35
C PRO A 54 -14.28 6.68 17.60
N GLN A 55 -14.67 5.98 18.67
CA GLN A 55 -14.14 4.67 19.04
C GLN A 55 -14.48 3.63 17.97
N THR A 56 -15.74 3.58 17.54
CA THR A 56 -16.17 2.72 16.43
C THR A 56 -15.31 3.01 15.20
N MET A 57 -15.16 4.27 14.80
CA MET A 57 -14.38 4.63 13.61
C MET A 57 -12.90 4.27 13.73
N GLN A 58 -12.32 4.38 14.93
CA GLN A 58 -10.95 3.95 15.19
C GLN A 58 -10.80 2.43 15.04
N SER A 59 -11.76 1.63 15.50
CA SER A 59 -11.76 0.18 15.32
C SER A 59 -11.81 -0.20 13.84
N TYR A 60 -12.62 0.47 13.03
CA TYR A 60 -12.61 0.23 11.57
C TYR A 60 -11.33 0.72 10.91
N LEU A 61 -10.80 1.88 11.31
CA LEU A 61 -9.50 2.34 10.80
C LEU A 61 -8.40 1.31 11.11
N GLY A 62 -8.39 0.75 12.32
CA GLY A 62 -7.52 -0.36 12.70
C GLY A 62 -7.73 -1.57 11.78
N LEU A 63 -8.96 -2.08 11.69
CA LEU A 63 -9.34 -3.21 10.84
C LEU A 63 -8.84 -3.07 9.39
N VAL A 64 -9.05 -1.91 8.78
CA VAL A 64 -8.66 -1.66 7.38
C VAL A 64 -7.16 -1.39 7.22
N SER A 65 -6.48 -0.90 8.26
CA SER A 65 -5.03 -0.67 8.23
C SER A 65 -4.25 -1.98 8.29
N TYR A 66 -4.76 -3.00 9.01
CA TYR A 66 -4.19 -4.35 9.03
C TYR A 66 -4.32 -5.10 7.69
N GLY A 67 -5.25 -4.66 6.83
CA GLY A 67 -5.33 -5.06 5.43
C GLY A 67 -5.87 -6.46 5.16
N ASN A 68 -5.50 -7.50 5.91
CA ASN A 68 -6.00 -8.87 5.70
C ASN A 68 -6.62 -9.48 6.96
N ILE A 69 -7.85 -9.96 6.84
CA ILE A 69 -8.51 -10.82 7.82
C ILE A 69 -9.09 -12.00 7.06
N GLN A 70 -8.55 -13.19 7.33
CA GLN A 70 -8.83 -14.40 6.58
C GLN A 70 -10.34 -14.63 6.40
N GLY A 71 -10.77 -14.76 5.13
CA GLY A 71 -12.16 -14.97 4.76
C GLY A 71 -13.11 -13.79 4.97
N MET A 72 -12.65 -12.65 5.51
CA MET A 72 -13.49 -11.49 5.84
C MET A 72 -13.06 -10.21 5.12
N VAL A 73 -11.76 -9.91 5.11
CA VAL A 73 -11.17 -8.71 4.51
C VAL A 73 -9.94 -9.13 3.72
N SER A 74 -9.93 -8.87 2.42
CA SER A 74 -8.79 -9.19 1.55
C SER A 74 -7.65 -8.22 1.77
N SER A 75 -6.40 -8.68 1.67
CA SER A 75 -5.21 -7.82 1.59
C SER A 75 -5.37 -6.67 0.58
N TRP A 76 -4.62 -5.58 0.76
CA TRP A 76 -4.60 -4.49 -0.21
C TRP A 76 -4.15 -4.97 -1.59
N GLN A 77 -4.90 -4.57 -2.61
CA GLN A 77 -4.65 -4.88 -4.01
C GLN A 77 -4.51 -3.60 -4.82
N TYR A 78 -3.65 -3.65 -5.83
CA TYR A 78 -3.52 -2.57 -6.79
C TYR A 78 -4.58 -2.72 -7.90
N ALA A 79 -5.46 -1.72 -8.01
CA ALA A 79 -6.66 -1.76 -8.85
C ALA A 79 -6.40 -1.54 -10.34
N TYR A 80 -5.30 -0.87 -10.67
CA TYR A 80 -5.07 -0.46 -12.04
C TYR A 80 -4.71 -1.65 -12.92
N LYS A 81 -5.16 -1.54 -14.17
CA LYS A 81 -4.82 -2.48 -15.23
C LYS A 81 -3.31 -2.44 -15.47
N ASP A 82 -2.69 -3.62 -15.49
CA ASP A 82 -1.31 -3.72 -15.92
C ASP A 82 -1.23 -3.42 -17.42
N TYR A 83 -0.47 -2.39 -17.80
CA TYR A 83 -0.40 -1.96 -19.19
C TYR A 83 0.34 -2.95 -20.10
N TYR A 84 1.23 -3.77 -19.53
CA TYR A 84 2.10 -4.65 -20.30
C TYR A 84 1.40 -5.96 -20.67
N PHE A 85 0.79 -6.62 -19.69
CA PHE A 85 -0.01 -7.83 -19.94
C PHE A 85 -1.46 -7.52 -20.29
N ASN A 86 -1.89 -6.27 -20.13
CA ASN A 86 -3.28 -5.84 -20.36
C ASN A 86 -4.29 -6.61 -19.48
N ILE A 87 -3.88 -6.96 -18.26
CA ILE A 87 -4.67 -7.73 -17.29
C ILE A 87 -5.14 -6.84 -16.14
N GLN A 88 -6.36 -7.08 -15.70
CA GLN A 88 -6.92 -6.46 -14.49
C GLN A 88 -6.34 -7.19 -13.28
N ILE A 89 -5.56 -6.50 -12.44
CA ILE A 89 -4.94 -7.11 -11.25
C ILE A 89 -5.97 -7.41 -10.16
N ALA A 90 -6.90 -6.48 -9.96
CA ALA A 90 -8.01 -6.64 -9.03
C ALA A 90 -9.30 -6.15 -9.67
N ASN A 91 -10.39 -6.89 -9.47
CA ASN A 91 -11.72 -6.44 -9.83
C ASN A 91 -12.04 -5.22 -8.97
N SER A 92 -11.98 -4.03 -9.58
CA SER A 92 -12.39 -2.80 -8.92
C SER A 92 -13.61 -2.24 -9.62
N THR A 93 -14.67 -2.06 -8.86
CA THR A 93 -15.82 -1.29 -9.34
C THR A 93 -15.73 0.18 -8.92
N ILE A 94 -14.62 0.59 -8.31
CA ILE A 94 -14.33 1.93 -7.80
C ILE A 94 -13.07 2.47 -8.49
N ASN A 95 -13.07 3.73 -8.89
CA ASN A 95 -11.91 4.38 -9.51
C ASN A 95 -10.89 4.86 -8.46
N ALA A 96 -10.40 3.94 -7.63
CA ALA A 96 -9.32 4.16 -6.67
C ALA A 96 -8.16 3.20 -6.97
N PRO A 97 -6.89 3.63 -6.87
CA PRO A 97 -5.76 2.77 -7.21
C PRO A 97 -5.52 1.62 -6.22
N TRP A 98 -5.95 1.75 -4.96
CA TRP A 98 -5.76 0.74 -3.93
C TRP A 98 -7.12 0.35 -3.35
N LEU A 99 -7.39 -0.96 -3.32
CA LEU A 99 -8.62 -1.49 -2.73
C LEU A 99 -8.34 -2.70 -1.84
N SER A 100 -9.25 -2.95 -0.90
CA SER A 100 -9.31 -4.14 -0.07
C SER A 100 -10.79 -4.56 0.04
N PRO A 101 -11.23 -5.59 -0.71
CA PRO A 101 -12.59 -6.12 -0.61
C PRO A 101 -12.94 -6.63 0.80
N ILE A 102 -14.18 -6.42 1.21
CA ILE A 102 -14.75 -6.94 2.47
C ILE A 102 -15.93 -7.87 2.11
N ASP A 103 -15.97 -9.07 2.67
CA ASP A 103 -17.09 -10.00 2.50
C ASP A 103 -18.40 -9.33 2.99
N PRO A 104 -19.41 -9.12 2.12
CA PRO A 104 -20.68 -8.57 2.53
C PRO A 104 -21.34 -9.34 3.68
N ASN A 105 -21.18 -10.68 3.75
CA ASN A 105 -21.73 -11.49 4.84
C ASN A 105 -21.07 -11.24 6.19
N PHE A 106 -19.80 -10.84 6.19
CA PHE A 106 -19.13 -10.33 7.37
C PHE A 106 -19.64 -8.91 7.68
N PHE A 107 -19.68 -8.03 6.69
CA PHE A 107 -20.05 -6.62 6.87
C PHE A 107 -21.45 -6.42 7.47
N VAL A 108 -22.44 -7.24 7.07
CA VAL A 108 -23.82 -7.15 7.62
C VAL A 108 -23.92 -7.45 9.12
N LYS A 109 -22.89 -8.06 9.72
CA LYS A 109 -22.87 -8.35 11.16
C LYS A 109 -22.29 -7.19 11.98
N THR A 110 -21.79 -6.15 11.32
CA THR A 110 -21.04 -5.09 11.96
C THR A 110 -21.92 -3.93 12.43
N SER A 111 -21.46 -3.18 13.44
CA SER A 111 -22.21 -2.05 13.99
C SER A 111 -22.37 -0.89 13.00
N LEU A 112 -21.47 -0.78 12.00
CA LEU A 112 -21.63 0.14 10.88
C LEU A 112 -22.88 -0.18 10.06
N TRP A 113 -23.04 -1.43 9.66
CA TRP A 113 -24.15 -1.85 8.84
C TRP A 113 -25.49 -1.57 9.54
N GLY A 114 -25.60 -1.89 10.83
CA GLY A 114 -26.82 -1.64 11.59
C GLY A 114 -27.30 -0.19 11.53
N LYS A 115 -26.38 0.79 11.51
CA LYS A 115 -26.75 2.22 11.34
C LYS A 115 -27.00 2.58 9.87
N ILE A 116 -26.18 2.09 8.95
CA ILE A 116 -26.32 2.36 7.51
C ILE A 116 -27.65 1.83 6.99
N GLN A 117 -28.06 0.63 7.41
CA GLN A 117 -29.33 0.02 7.06
C GLN A 117 -30.50 0.91 7.49
N LYS A 118 -30.54 1.34 8.76
CA LYS A 118 -31.58 2.25 9.27
C LYS A 118 -31.65 3.57 8.51
N VAL A 119 -30.50 4.15 8.17
CA VAL A 119 -30.43 5.37 7.35
C VAL A 119 -31.00 5.10 5.96
N SER A 120 -30.55 4.03 5.31
CA SER A 120 -30.98 3.65 3.95
C SER A 120 -32.49 3.41 3.89
N GLU A 121 -33.05 2.68 4.87
CA GLU A 121 -34.48 2.45 5.01
C GLU A 121 -35.23 3.76 5.22
N LYS A 122 -34.74 4.66 6.08
CA LYS A 122 -35.40 5.95 6.35
C LYS A 122 -35.45 6.84 5.11
N ILE A 123 -34.32 7.00 4.40
CA ILE A 123 -34.26 7.93 3.24
C ILE A 123 -35.01 7.40 2.02
N SER A 124 -35.24 6.09 1.95
CA SER A 124 -35.90 5.43 0.82
C SER A 124 -37.39 5.18 1.04
N GLY A 125 -37.98 5.68 2.12
CA GLY A 125 -39.39 5.45 2.46
C GLY A 125 -39.69 4.02 2.91
N GLY A 126 -38.71 3.35 3.52
CA GLY A 126 -38.85 2.02 4.13
C GLY A 126 -38.38 0.86 3.27
N LYS A 127 -37.69 1.10 2.13
CA LYS A 127 -37.11 0.02 1.33
C LYS A 127 -35.96 -0.64 2.10
N VAL A 128 -35.94 -1.98 2.09
CA VAL A 128 -34.85 -2.75 2.68
C VAL A 128 -33.70 -2.85 1.69
N TYR A 129 -32.49 -2.55 2.14
CA TYR A 129 -31.27 -2.63 1.35
C TYR A 129 -30.34 -3.71 1.87
N PHE A 130 -29.55 -4.27 0.96
CA PHE A 130 -28.49 -5.24 1.23
C PHE A 130 -27.18 -4.73 0.61
N PRO A 131 -26.03 -4.94 1.27
CA PRO A 131 -24.75 -4.62 0.68
C PRO A 131 -24.39 -5.69 -0.35
N ARG A 132 -24.32 -5.35 -1.63
CA ARG A 132 -23.85 -6.29 -2.67
C ARG A 132 -22.34 -6.29 -2.85
N GLU A 133 -21.70 -5.17 -2.53
CA GLU A 133 -20.26 -5.02 -2.63
C GLU A 133 -19.78 -4.07 -1.54
N VAL A 134 -18.73 -4.46 -0.84
CA VAL A 134 -18.10 -3.67 0.21
C VAL A 134 -16.60 -3.68 -0.04
N SER A 135 -15.97 -2.51 -0.06
CA SER A 135 -14.52 -2.41 -0.17
C SER A 135 -13.98 -1.19 0.55
N VAL A 136 -12.78 -1.35 1.08
CA VAL A 136 -11.93 -0.24 1.49
C VAL A 136 -11.21 0.28 0.26
N SER A 137 -11.06 1.59 0.16
CA SER A 137 -10.20 2.22 -0.84
C SER A 137 -9.31 3.28 -0.22
N MET A 138 -8.14 3.49 -0.82
CA MET A 138 -7.20 4.54 -0.43
C MET A 138 -6.80 5.38 -1.65
N VAL A 139 -6.86 6.71 -1.48
CA VAL A 139 -6.39 7.69 -2.46
C VAL A 139 -5.32 8.58 -1.82
N ARG A 140 -4.22 8.83 -2.53
CA ARG A 140 -3.11 9.69 -2.12
C ARG A 140 -2.92 10.83 -3.10
N ARG A 141 -2.11 11.81 -2.70
CA ARG A 141 -1.67 12.91 -3.58
C ARG A 141 -1.18 12.34 -4.92
N LEU A 142 -1.41 13.04 -6.04
CA LEU A 142 -1.07 12.59 -7.41
C LEU A 142 -1.74 11.30 -7.91
N ASP A 143 -2.59 10.64 -7.13
CA ASP A 143 -3.39 9.54 -7.68
C ASP A 143 -4.37 10.08 -8.74
N PHE A 144 -4.43 9.37 -9.86
CA PHE A 144 -5.33 9.72 -10.96
C PHE A 144 -6.67 9.00 -10.76
N THR A 145 -7.63 9.68 -10.15
CA THR A 145 -9.00 9.19 -10.02
C THR A 145 -9.83 9.71 -11.19
N THR A 146 -10.70 8.85 -11.72
CA THR A 146 -11.65 9.21 -12.78
C THR A 146 -13.07 9.20 -12.22
N THR A 147 -13.97 9.93 -12.87
CA THR A 147 -15.40 9.87 -12.56
C THR A 147 -15.87 8.43 -12.71
N ASP A 148 -16.47 7.87 -11.66
CA ASP A 148 -17.17 6.58 -11.80
C ASP A 148 -18.40 6.85 -12.66
N PRO A 149 -18.49 6.28 -13.88
CA PRO A 149 -19.69 6.45 -14.68
C PRO A 149 -20.85 5.86 -13.89
N ALA A 150 -22.04 6.45 -14.03
CA ALA A 150 -23.28 5.90 -13.51
C ALA A 150 -23.50 4.49 -14.09
N LYS A 151 -22.95 3.46 -13.45
CA LYS A 151 -23.01 2.07 -13.95
C LYS A 151 -24.37 1.45 -13.72
N SER A 152 -25.12 1.97 -12.76
CA SER A 152 -26.46 1.51 -12.47
C SER A 152 -27.48 2.45 -13.10
N SER A 153 -28.23 1.95 -14.09
CA SER A 153 -29.46 2.58 -14.55
C SER A 153 -30.61 2.38 -13.55
N ASP A 154 -30.37 1.62 -12.48
CA ASP A 154 -31.34 1.29 -11.47
C ASP A 154 -31.41 2.41 -10.42
N LYS A 155 -32.47 3.21 -10.50
CA LYS A 155 -32.72 4.32 -9.56
C LYS A 155 -32.93 3.85 -8.13
N ASP A 156 -33.17 2.56 -7.92
CA ASP A 156 -33.37 1.94 -6.63
C ASP A 156 -32.08 1.41 -5.98
N GLU A 157 -30.91 1.59 -6.62
CA GLU A 157 -29.62 1.30 -5.99
C GLU A 157 -29.02 2.55 -5.33
N LEU A 158 -28.37 2.34 -4.19
CA LEU A 158 -27.67 3.40 -3.45
C LEU A 158 -26.19 3.09 -3.35
N VAL A 159 -25.39 4.13 -3.17
CA VAL A 159 -23.99 4.00 -2.74
C VAL A 159 -23.84 4.73 -1.42
N ALA A 160 -23.16 4.08 -0.48
CA ALA A 160 -22.77 4.65 0.79
C ALA A 160 -21.24 4.68 0.90
N ARG A 161 -20.67 5.76 1.44
CA ARG A 161 -19.23 5.88 1.66
C ARG A 161 -18.92 6.50 3.01
N ILE A 162 -18.05 5.84 3.76
CA ILE A 162 -17.59 6.28 5.07
C ILE A 162 -16.16 6.75 4.94
N LEU A 163 -15.89 7.97 5.40
CA LEU A 163 -14.56 8.57 5.31
C LEU A 163 -13.77 8.27 6.59
N LEU A 164 -12.61 7.64 6.44
CA LEU A 164 -11.79 7.14 7.55
C LEU A 164 -10.46 7.89 7.73
N ALA A 165 -10.23 8.97 6.98
CA ALA A 165 -9.00 9.75 7.12
C ALA A 165 -8.98 10.54 8.43
N PRO A 166 -8.07 10.25 9.38
CA PRO A 166 -7.93 11.05 10.59
C PRO A 166 -7.31 12.41 10.24
N SER A 167 -7.76 13.46 10.93
CA SER A 167 -7.08 14.76 10.98
C SER A 167 -6.85 15.49 9.64
N VAL A 168 -7.84 15.51 8.73
CA VAL A 168 -7.77 16.30 7.49
C VAL A 168 -8.00 17.80 7.77
N LYS A 169 -7.08 18.65 7.32
CA LYS A 169 -7.14 20.12 7.44
C LYS A 169 -7.74 20.72 6.18
N LYS A 170 -8.31 21.92 6.28
CA LYS A 170 -8.99 22.63 5.17
C LYS A 170 -8.21 22.64 3.84
N ASN A 171 -6.88 22.79 3.89
CA ASN A 171 -6.03 22.89 2.69
C ASN A 171 -5.44 21.54 2.25
N ASP A 172 -5.84 20.44 2.88
CA ASP A 172 -5.45 19.09 2.47
C ASP A 172 -6.35 18.56 1.34
N TYR A 173 -7.43 19.28 0.99
CA TYR A 173 -8.38 18.92 -0.08
C TYR A 173 -8.92 17.48 0.06
N GLY A 174 -9.28 16.84 -1.06
CA GLY A 174 -9.77 15.46 -1.08
C GLY A 174 -11.29 15.35 -1.08
N GLU A 175 -11.99 16.37 -1.57
CA GLU A 175 -13.44 16.40 -1.63
C GLU A 175 -14.00 15.26 -2.50
N SER A 176 -15.14 14.73 -2.09
CA SER A 176 -16.00 13.92 -2.97
C SER A 176 -16.89 14.86 -3.76
N ILE A 177 -16.79 14.81 -5.09
CA ILE A 177 -17.59 15.65 -6.00
C ILE A 177 -18.61 14.78 -6.72
N PHE A 178 -19.85 15.25 -6.74
CA PHE A 178 -20.98 14.63 -7.40
C PHE A 178 -21.42 15.52 -8.54
N TYR A 179 -21.72 14.89 -9.68
CA TYR A 179 -22.11 15.59 -10.90
C TYR A 179 -23.53 15.23 -11.29
N ASN A 180 -24.27 16.19 -11.84
CA ASN A 180 -25.53 15.90 -12.51
C ASN A 180 -25.26 15.26 -13.89
N GLN A 181 -26.32 14.83 -14.58
CA GLN A 181 -26.20 14.17 -15.88
C GLN A 181 -25.64 15.08 -17.00
N LYS A 182 -25.59 16.40 -16.79
CA LYS A 182 -24.97 17.38 -17.70
C LYS A 182 -23.48 17.57 -17.44
N GLY A 183 -22.94 16.94 -16.39
CA GLY A 183 -21.54 17.07 -15.99
C GLY A 183 -21.25 18.30 -15.12
N GLU A 184 -22.27 19.01 -14.62
CA GLU A 184 -22.10 20.12 -13.68
C GLU A 184 -22.07 19.58 -12.25
N SER A 185 -21.31 20.24 -11.37
CA SER A 185 -21.21 19.78 -9.97
C SER A 185 -22.50 20.09 -9.21
N MET A 186 -23.15 19.03 -8.74
CA MET A 186 -24.33 19.10 -7.86
C MET A 186 -23.92 19.27 -6.39
N ALA A 187 -22.84 18.59 -5.97
CA ALA A 187 -22.34 18.67 -4.61
C ALA A 187 -20.82 18.47 -4.55
N ALA A 188 -20.17 19.11 -3.58
CA ALA A 188 -18.78 18.88 -3.23
C ALA A 188 -18.66 18.76 -1.70
N VAL A 189 -18.21 17.61 -1.22
CA VAL A 189 -18.20 17.28 0.20
C VAL A 189 -16.77 17.07 0.69
N PHE A 190 -16.33 17.96 1.59
CA PHE A 190 -15.02 17.88 2.23
C PHE A 190 -14.91 16.65 3.15
N PRO A 191 -13.76 15.94 3.17
CA PRO A 191 -13.63 14.75 4.00
C PRO A 191 -13.56 15.05 5.49
N LYS A 192 -14.17 14.19 6.30
CA LYS A 192 -14.16 14.27 7.75
C LYS A 192 -14.26 12.86 8.34
N PHE A 193 -13.47 12.58 9.38
CA PHE A 193 -13.44 11.26 10.03
C PHE A 193 -14.84 10.86 10.52
N GLY A 194 -15.31 9.69 10.07
CA GLY A 194 -16.63 9.15 10.39
C GLY A 194 -17.81 9.76 9.64
N ARG A 195 -17.58 10.64 8.66
CA ARG A 195 -18.64 11.16 7.78
C ARG A 195 -19.15 10.06 6.86
N LEU A 196 -20.47 9.89 6.82
CA LEU A 196 -21.17 9.04 5.86
C LEU A 196 -21.73 9.90 4.72
N LEU A 197 -21.44 9.52 3.49
CA LEU A 197 -22.07 10.01 2.28
C LEU A 197 -23.02 8.93 1.75
N MET A 198 -24.23 9.28 1.32
CA MET A 198 -25.17 8.32 0.72
C MET A 198 -25.94 8.96 -0.44
N TRP A 199 -25.98 8.30 -1.60
CA TRP A 199 -26.53 8.88 -2.82
C TRP A 199 -27.08 7.81 -3.78
N ASN A 200 -27.87 8.23 -4.78
CA ASN A 200 -28.34 7.33 -5.85
C ASN A 200 -27.15 6.78 -6.66
N ALA A 201 -27.12 5.48 -6.92
CA ALA A 201 -26.04 4.85 -7.68
C ALA A 201 -25.92 5.34 -9.14
N SER A 202 -26.94 6.05 -9.65
CA SER A 202 -26.99 6.71 -10.95
C SER A 202 -26.23 8.04 -11.03
N ILE A 203 -25.77 8.61 -9.91
CA ILE A 203 -25.06 9.89 -9.89
C ILE A 203 -23.57 9.65 -10.16
N PRO A 204 -22.97 10.24 -11.21
CA PRO A 204 -21.54 10.22 -11.41
C PRO A 204 -20.80 10.95 -10.29
N TYR A 205 -19.73 10.36 -9.78
CA TYR A 205 -18.94 10.95 -8.70
C TYR A 205 -17.43 10.79 -8.93
N LEU A 206 -16.66 11.67 -8.30
CA LEU A 206 -15.21 11.68 -8.31
C LEU A 206 -14.69 11.86 -6.88
N TYR A 207 -13.74 11.02 -6.49
CA TYR A 207 -12.99 11.21 -5.25
C TYR A 207 -11.70 11.94 -5.57
N LYS A 208 -11.58 13.21 -5.17
CA LYS A 208 -10.34 13.93 -5.42
C LYS A 208 -9.21 13.36 -4.57
N PRO A 209 -7.99 13.24 -5.12
CA PRO A 209 -6.81 13.03 -4.30
C PRO A 209 -6.59 14.25 -3.37
N PRO A 210 -5.95 14.04 -2.21
CA PRO A 210 -5.58 15.15 -1.33
C PRO A 210 -4.47 16.02 -1.94
N ALA A 211 -4.20 17.15 -1.28
CA ALA A 211 -3.15 18.08 -1.60
C ALA A 211 -1.76 17.43 -1.58
N MET A 212 -0.81 18.03 -2.28
CA MET A 212 0.58 17.56 -2.32
C MET A 212 1.25 17.52 -0.94
N SER A 213 0.83 18.37 0.00
CA SER A 213 1.35 18.41 1.37
C SER A 213 0.81 17.30 2.26
N TYR A 214 -0.30 16.65 1.88
CA TYR A 214 -0.86 15.55 2.66
C TYR A 214 -0.14 14.26 2.27
N LEU A 215 0.72 13.79 3.17
CA LEU A 215 1.56 12.61 2.93
C LEU A 215 0.76 11.32 3.06
N GLN A 216 -0.17 11.24 4.01
CA GLN A 216 -0.92 10.02 4.29
C GLN A 216 -1.98 9.68 3.22
N GLY A 217 -2.57 8.49 3.32
CA GLY A 217 -3.69 8.06 2.48
C GLY A 217 -5.05 8.54 3.00
N LEU A 218 -5.93 8.98 2.10
CA LEU A 218 -7.35 9.15 2.41
C LEU A 218 -8.07 7.80 2.32
N TYR A 219 -8.34 7.20 3.47
CA TYR A 219 -9.07 5.94 3.58
C TYR A 219 -10.58 6.14 3.53
N SER A 220 -11.27 5.16 2.97
CA SER A 220 -12.73 5.11 3.00
C SER A 220 -13.25 3.70 2.82
N ILE A 221 -14.45 3.43 3.36
CA ILE A 221 -15.23 2.22 3.06
C ILE A 221 -16.34 2.64 2.10
N THR A 222 -16.46 1.95 0.97
CA THR A 222 -17.56 2.14 0.01
C THR A 222 -18.43 0.90 -0.01
N ILE A 223 -19.74 1.12 0.04
CA ILE A 223 -20.77 0.09 0.08
C ILE A 223 -21.74 0.35 -1.08
N LYS A 224 -21.88 -0.62 -1.98
CA LYS A 224 -22.93 -0.61 -3.00
C LYS A 224 -24.14 -1.35 -2.47
N LEU A 225 -25.27 -0.68 -2.44
CA LEU A 225 -26.51 -1.13 -1.83
C LEU A 225 -27.54 -1.47 -2.92
N THR A 226 -28.27 -2.55 -2.69
CA THR A 226 -29.32 -3.06 -3.59
C THR A 226 -30.55 -3.47 -2.78
N THR A 227 -31.74 -3.34 -3.36
CA THR A 227 -32.98 -3.90 -2.79
C THR A 227 -33.16 -5.38 -3.17
N ASP A 228 -32.43 -5.85 -4.17
CA ASP A 228 -32.42 -7.23 -4.66
C ASP A 228 -31.42 -8.07 -3.85
N LYS A 229 -31.95 -9.08 -3.14
CA LYS A 229 -31.16 -10.00 -2.32
C LYS A 229 -30.32 -10.96 -3.17
N ASP A 230 -30.79 -11.38 -4.33
CA ASP A 230 -30.04 -12.28 -5.21
C ASP A 230 -28.77 -11.58 -5.72
N LYS A 231 -28.85 -10.27 -6.03
CA LYS A 231 -27.67 -9.45 -6.34
C LYS A 231 -26.66 -9.42 -5.18
N MET A 232 -27.12 -9.39 -3.93
CA MET A 232 -26.23 -9.46 -2.77
C MET A 232 -25.57 -10.83 -2.63
N ASP A 233 -26.32 -11.92 -2.78
CA ASP A 233 -25.76 -13.28 -2.68
C ASP A 233 -24.70 -13.54 -3.77
N VAL A 234 -24.93 -13.05 -4.99
CA VAL A 234 -23.95 -13.11 -6.09
C VAL A 234 -22.70 -12.30 -5.76
N GLY A 235 -22.86 -11.02 -5.38
CA GLY A 235 -21.73 -10.15 -5.07
C GLY A 235 -20.91 -10.62 -3.87
N ALA A 236 -21.57 -11.22 -2.86
CA ALA A 236 -20.90 -11.81 -1.71
C ALA A 236 -20.09 -13.06 -2.09
N LYS A 237 -20.63 -13.92 -2.97
CA LYS A 237 -19.90 -15.07 -3.49
C LYS A 237 -18.66 -14.65 -4.28
N GLU A 238 -18.80 -13.69 -5.20
CA GLU A 238 -17.67 -13.18 -5.99
C GLU A 238 -16.58 -12.57 -5.11
N THR A 239 -16.97 -11.77 -4.11
CA THR A 239 -16.05 -11.16 -3.15
C THR A 239 -15.33 -12.23 -2.32
N LYS A 240 -16.05 -13.25 -1.86
CA LYS A 240 -15.47 -14.36 -1.10
C LYS A 240 -14.48 -15.18 -1.92
N ASP A 241 -14.77 -15.42 -3.20
CA ASP A 241 -13.85 -16.09 -4.12
C ASP A 241 -12.58 -15.25 -4.34
N GLN A 242 -12.68 -13.93 -4.38
CA GLN A 242 -11.54 -13.01 -4.47
C GLN A 242 -10.70 -13.03 -3.18
N ILE A 243 -11.33 -12.95 -1.99
CA ILE A 243 -10.65 -13.04 -0.70
C ILE A 243 -9.94 -14.40 -0.56
N PHE A 244 -10.63 -15.49 -0.90
CA PHE A 244 -10.06 -16.84 -0.81
C PHE A 244 -8.80 -16.98 -1.66
N LYS A 245 -8.83 -16.47 -2.92
CA LYS A 245 -7.63 -16.46 -3.77
C LYS A 245 -6.48 -15.72 -3.11
N THR A 246 -6.76 -14.60 -2.43
CA THR A 246 -5.72 -13.82 -1.74
C THR A 246 -5.18 -14.47 -0.48
N ASP A 247 -6.01 -15.23 0.24
CA ASP A 247 -5.59 -15.92 1.45
C ASP A 247 -4.72 -17.14 1.15
N GLN A 248 -4.83 -17.74 -0.04
CA GLN A 248 -4.00 -18.89 -0.46
C GLN A 248 -2.56 -18.49 -0.85
N TYR A 249 -2.24 -17.20 -0.94
CA TYR A 249 -0.92 -16.74 -1.40
C TYR A 249 0.23 -17.19 -0.49
N SER A 250 0.03 -17.30 0.83
CA SER A 250 1.07 -17.75 1.76
C SER A 250 1.53 -19.18 1.48
N GLU A 251 0.69 -19.97 0.82
CA GLU A 251 0.89 -21.39 0.52
C GLU A 251 1.55 -21.62 -0.84
N MET A 252 1.37 -20.72 -1.80
CA MET A 252 1.98 -20.83 -3.14
C MET A 252 3.51 -20.81 -3.11
N ASP A 253 4.15 -21.71 -3.85
CA ASP A 253 5.61 -21.66 -4.03
C ASP A 253 6.05 -20.43 -4.84
N PHE A 254 7.29 -20.00 -4.62
CA PHE A 254 7.90 -18.95 -5.43
C PHE A 254 8.03 -19.45 -6.89
N PRO A 255 7.89 -18.58 -7.91
CA PRO A 255 7.98 -19.01 -9.29
C PRO A 255 9.39 -19.50 -9.61
N LEU A 256 9.51 -20.27 -10.69
CA LEU A 256 10.80 -20.73 -11.19
C LEU A 256 11.54 -21.69 -10.24
N THR A 257 10.80 -22.44 -9.42
CA THR A 257 11.30 -23.52 -8.54
C THR A 257 11.44 -24.88 -9.25
N ASP A 258 11.39 -24.89 -10.58
CA ASP A 258 11.61 -26.11 -11.36
C ASP A 258 13.08 -26.59 -11.31
N GLU A 259 13.29 -27.88 -11.61
CA GLU A 259 14.62 -28.50 -11.62
C GLU A 259 15.42 -28.18 -12.88
N LYS A 260 15.03 -27.16 -13.66
CA LYS A 260 15.75 -26.81 -14.88
C LYS A 260 17.18 -26.40 -14.54
N THR A 261 18.12 -26.97 -15.28
CA THR A 261 19.54 -26.60 -15.18
C THR A 261 19.70 -25.15 -15.63
N LEU A 262 20.44 -24.37 -14.85
CA LEU A 262 20.80 -23.03 -15.28
C LEU A 262 21.77 -23.11 -16.47
N PRO A 263 21.63 -22.25 -17.49
CA PRO A 263 22.65 -22.12 -18.50
C PRO A 263 23.99 -21.70 -17.86
N GLU A 264 25.08 -22.01 -18.54
CA GLU A 264 26.35 -21.37 -18.25
C GLU A 264 26.24 -19.89 -18.62
N ILE A 265 26.64 -19.01 -17.69
CA ILE A 265 26.53 -17.56 -17.84
C ILE A 265 27.96 -17.01 -17.77
N ASN A 266 28.38 -16.33 -18.83
CA ASN A 266 29.59 -15.51 -18.80
C ASN A 266 29.22 -14.13 -18.28
N PHE A 267 29.40 -13.88 -16.97
CA PHE A 267 28.94 -12.66 -16.32
C PHE A 267 29.57 -11.38 -16.87
N GLU A 268 30.76 -11.46 -17.45
CA GLU A 268 31.43 -10.31 -18.10
C GLU A 268 30.59 -9.78 -19.27
N ASP A 269 29.99 -10.67 -20.06
CA ASP A 269 29.16 -10.30 -21.21
C ASP A 269 27.87 -9.56 -20.79
N HIS A 270 27.45 -9.75 -19.54
CA HIS A 270 26.25 -9.14 -18.97
C HIS A 270 26.55 -7.90 -18.12
N LEU A 271 27.80 -7.70 -17.68
CA LEU A 271 28.21 -6.55 -16.88
C LEU A 271 28.31 -5.30 -17.76
N THR A 272 27.30 -4.44 -17.69
CA THR A 272 27.22 -3.25 -18.54
C THR A 272 27.86 -2.01 -17.94
N LYS A 273 27.96 -1.92 -16.62
CA LYS A 273 28.56 -0.78 -15.93
C LYS A 273 28.99 -1.15 -14.51
N LYS A 274 30.09 -0.54 -14.05
CA LYS A 274 30.58 -0.63 -12.68
C LYS A 274 31.00 0.76 -12.20
N ILE A 275 30.56 1.15 -11.02
CA ILE A 275 30.84 2.45 -10.42
C ILE A 275 31.28 2.20 -8.98
N TYR A 276 32.21 3.02 -8.51
CA TYR A 276 32.74 2.93 -7.16
C TYR A 276 32.54 4.25 -6.43
N ASP A 277 32.21 4.17 -5.15
CA ASP A 277 32.26 5.33 -4.26
C ASP A 277 33.72 5.64 -3.84
N SER A 278 33.91 6.73 -3.10
CA SER A 278 35.21 7.14 -2.53
C SER A 278 35.83 6.12 -1.56
N LYS A 279 35.06 5.15 -1.06
CA LYS A 279 35.52 4.04 -0.20
C LYS A 279 35.72 2.73 -0.98
N ASN A 280 35.66 2.78 -2.31
CA ASN A 280 35.78 1.62 -3.21
C ASN A 280 34.66 0.58 -3.06
N HIS A 281 33.50 0.98 -2.54
CA HIS A 281 32.27 0.19 -2.59
C HIS A 281 31.65 0.25 -3.99
N VAL A 282 31.11 -0.87 -4.45
CA VAL A 282 30.66 -1.02 -5.84
C VAL A 282 29.15 -0.87 -6.00
N VAL A 283 28.74 -0.26 -7.13
CA VAL A 283 27.43 -0.38 -7.77
C VAL A 283 27.63 -0.99 -9.16
N ALA A 284 27.14 -2.21 -9.39
CA ALA A 284 27.31 -2.97 -10.63
C ALA A 284 25.97 -3.23 -11.34
N TYR A 285 25.98 -3.14 -12.67
CA TYR A 285 24.80 -3.15 -13.53
C TYR A 285 24.90 -4.35 -14.46
N PHE A 286 23.96 -5.28 -14.34
CA PHE A 286 23.88 -6.46 -15.20
C PHE A 286 22.60 -6.42 -16.02
N ASP A 287 22.74 -6.58 -17.33
CA ASP A 287 21.60 -6.69 -18.25
C ASP A 287 21.52 -8.11 -18.82
N ASP A 288 20.31 -8.53 -19.17
CA ASP A 288 20.05 -9.76 -19.93
C ASP A 288 20.49 -11.08 -19.21
N LEU A 289 20.60 -11.08 -17.88
CA LEU A 289 20.91 -12.28 -17.07
C LEU A 289 19.77 -13.31 -17.03
N MET A 290 18.53 -12.86 -17.25
CA MET A 290 17.33 -13.69 -17.17
C MET A 290 16.61 -13.68 -18.52
N PRO A 291 16.16 -14.85 -19.03
CA PRO A 291 15.31 -14.89 -20.20
C PRO A 291 14.00 -14.12 -19.99
N LYS A 292 13.47 -13.50 -21.05
CA LYS A 292 12.20 -12.74 -21.00
C LYS A 292 11.04 -13.55 -20.38
N GLY A 293 10.92 -14.84 -20.73
CA GLY A 293 9.86 -15.69 -20.18
C GLY A 293 9.92 -15.86 -18.66
N ASP A 294 11.12 -15.85 -18.08
CA ASP A 294 11.32 -15.94 -16.64
C ASP A 294 10.96 -14.63 -15.94
N LEU A 295 11.32 -13.49 -16.56
CA LEU A 295 10.94 -12.16 -16.10
C LEU A 295 9.43 -11.97 -16.16
N ASP A 296 8.78 -12.44 -17.23
CA ASP A 296 7.33 -12.37 -17.39
C ASP A 296 6.63 -13.23 -16.32
N ALA A 297 7.11 -14.46 -16.09
CA ALA A 297 6.59 -15.35 -15.05
C ALA A 297 6.76 -14.76 -13.64
N LEU A 298 7.93 -14.18 -13.34
CA LEU A 298 8.19 -13.49 -12.08
C LEU A 298 7.25 -12.29 -11.90
N ARG A 299 7.10 -11.44 -12.93
CA ARG A 299 6.20 -10.28 -12.88
C ARG A 299 4.74 -10.72 -12.67
N LEU A 300 4.26 -11.71 -13.43
CA LEU A 300 2.90 -12.24 -13.27
C LEU A 300 2.68 -12.81 -11.88
N PHE A 301 3.63 -13.60 -11.37
CA PHE A 301 3.58 -14.09 -10.00
C PHE A 301 3.40 -12.95 -9.00
N LEU A 302 4.24 -11.93 -9.09
CA LEU A 302 4.22 -10.84 -8.12
C LEU A 302 2.97 -9.95 -8.26
N LEU A 303 2.45 -9.76 -9.47
CA LEU A 303 1.25 -8.95 -9.72
C LEU A 303 -0.05 -9.66 -9.35
N HIS A 304 -0.17 -10.98 -9.52
CA HIS A 304 -1.45 -11.71 -9.39
C HIS A 304 -1.51 -12.66 -8.20
N TYR A 305 -0.35 -13.16 -7.77
CA TYR A 305 -0.25 -14.26 -6.82
C TYR A 305 0.52 -13.87 -5.55
N ASN A 306 1.20 -12.73 -5.56
CA ASN A 306 1.78 -12.10 -4.37
C ASN A 306 1.26 -10.67 -4.17
N SER A 307 0.06 -10.37 -4.66
CA SER A 307 -0.52 -9.03 -4.63
C SER A 307 -1.11 -8.64 -3.27
N ALA A 308 -0.80 -9.39 -2.21
CA ALA A 308 -1.11 -9.01 -0.85
C ALA A 308 -0.06 -8.00 -0.39
N TYR A 309 -0.32 -6.73 -0.68
CA TYR A 309 0.62 -5.68 -0.34
C TYR A 309 0.43 -5.26 1.11
N ALA A 310 1.53 -5.23 1.86
CA ALA A 310 1.57 -4.54 3.13
C ALA A 310 1.67 -3.03 2.85
N TYR A 311 0.76 -2.25 3.43
CA TYR A 311 0.87 -0.80 3.45
C TYR A 311 1.67 -0.36 4.67
N GLN A 312 2.73 0.39 4.44
CA GLN A 312 3.43 1.13 5.48
C GLN A 312 3.13 2.63 5.30
N GLY A 313 2.57 3.23 6.36
CA GLY A 313 2.39 4.68 6.42
C GLY A 313 3.72 5.39 6.23
N TYR A 314 3.69 6.62 5.72
CA TYR A 314 4.93 7.38 5.68
C TYR A 314 5.35 7.75 7.08
N ASP A 315 6.62 7.52 7.38
CA ASP A 315 7.27 8.12 8.52
C ASP A 315 7.44 9.61 8.25
N GLU A 316 6.86 10.43 9.13
CA GLU A 316 6.93 11.89 9.13
C GLU A 316 7.98 12.41 10.12
N SER A 317 8.67 11.52 10.83
CA SER A 317 9.81 11.86 11.68
C SER A 317 10.88 12.66 10.90
N ALA A 318 11.67 13.41 11.65
CA ALA A 318 12.84 14.08 11.13
C ALA A 318 14.04 13.13 10.97
N ASP A 319 14.05 11.98 11.65
CA ASP A 319 15.05 10.95 11.39
C ASP A 319 14.82 10.34 9.99
N THR A 320 15.90 10.12 9.25
CA THR A 320 15.84 9.70 7.84
C THR A 320 16.11 8.22 7.69
N GLU A 321 15.91 7.43 8.75
CA GLU A 321 16.31 6.01 8.76
C GLU A 321 15.31 5.13 8.02
N HIS A 322 14.02 5.47 8.08
CA HIS A 322 12.99 4.76 7.34
C HIS A 322 13.04 5.10 5.84
N ASP A 323 12.98 4.09 4.97
CA ASP A 323 13.10 4.23 3.51
C ASP A 323 11.84 4.84 2.84
N ASN A 324 10.70 4.83 3.55
CA ASN A 324 9.38 5.24 3.09
C ASN A 324 8.86 4.51 1.85
N VAL A 325 9.24 3.24 1.67
CA VAL A 325 8.63 2.35 0.67
C VAL A 325 7.30 1.83 1.21
N SER A 326 6.21 2.55 0.91
CA SER A 326 4.89 2.23 1.47
C SER A 326 4.26 0.90 1.05
N TRP A 327 4.72 0.26 -0.02
CA TRP A 327 4.04 -0.90 -0.60
C TRP A 327 5.03 -2.00 -0.89
N ILE A 328 5.01 -3.00 -0.02
CA ILE A 328 5.95 -4.11 -0.02
C ILE A 328 5.15 -5.42 -0.07
N ALA A 329 5.54 -6.31 -0.97
CA ALA A 329 5.10 -7.70 -0.97
C ALA A 329 6.27 -8.58 -0.50
N PRO A 330 6.32 -8.96 0.80
CA PRO A 330 7.40 -9.78 1.32
C PRO A 330 7.37 -11.18 0.70
N ILE A 331 8.55 -11.80 0.57
CA ILE A 331 8.73 -13.12 -0.02
C ILE A 331 9.45 -14.00 1.00
N LYS A 332 8.92 -15.19 1.26
CA LYS A 332 9.57 -16.16 2.16
C LYS A 332 10.92 -16.57 1.57
N VAL A 333 12.01 -16.26 2.27
CA VAL A 333 13.38 -16.67 1.93
C VAL A 333 13.45 -18.17 1.61
N SER A 334 12.82 -19.02 2.44
CA SER A 334 12.78 -20.47 2.28
C SER A 334 12.14 -20.95 0.97
N LYS A 335 11.25 -20.15 0.36
CA LYS A 335 10.67 -20.42 -0.96
C LYS A 335 11.56 -19.86 -2.07
N PHE A 336 12.08 -18.63 -1.89
CA PHE A 336 12.94 -17.97 -2.87
C PHE A 336 14.21 -18.75 -3.17
N ILE A 337 14.90 -19.29 -2.16
CA ILE A 337 16.18 -20.01 -2.34
C ILE A 337 16.08 -21.28 -3.19
N LYS A 338 14.87 -21.81 -3.36
CA LYS A 338 14.61 -22.98 -4.22
C LYS A 338 14.56 -22.60 -5.71
N SER A 339 14.45 -21.32 -6.04
CA SER A 339 14.24 -20.84 -7.40
C SER A 339 15.53 -20.73 -8.21
N ARG A 340 15.41 -20.84 -9.53
CA ARG A 340 16.52 -20.52 -10.45
C ARG A 340 16.90 -19.03 -10.46
N LEU A 341 15.99 -18.15 -10.02
CA LEU A 341 16.31 -16.73 -9.82
C LEU A 341 17.35 -16.58 -8.70
N TRP A 342 17.16 -17.23 -7.55
CA TRP A 342 18.16 -17.22 -6.47
C TRP A 342 19.51 -17.76 -6.94
N LYS A 343 19.51 -18.90 -7.65
CA LYS A 343 20.75 -19.48 -8.19
C LYS A 343 21.51 -18.48 -9.10
N THR A 344 20.79 -17.69 -9.90
CA THR A 344 21.36 -16.65 -10.76
C THR A 344 21.88 -15.47 -9.94
N VAL A 345 21.09 -14.98 -8.97
CA VAL A 345 21.49 -13.92 -8.05
C VAL A 345 22.77 -14.31 -7.30
N ASN A 346 22.80 -15.49 -6.68
CA ASN A 346 23.95 -15.97 -5.93
C ASN A 346 25.21 -16.01 -6.80
N ARG A 347 25.16 -16.65 -7.98
CA ARG A 347 26.33 -16.71 -8.89
C ARG A 347 26.80 -15.33 -9.33
N THR A 348 25.89 -14.37 -9.51
CA THR A 348 26.24 -12.99 -9.91
C THR A 348 26.92 -12.23 -8.76
N VAL A 349 26.42 -12.38 -7.52
CA VAL A 349 27.05 -11.80 -6.33
C VAL A 349 28.42 -12.44 -6.07
N GLU A 350 28.57 -13.76 -6.27
CA GLU A 350 29.84 -14.46 -6.15
C GLU A 350 30.86 -13.98 -7.18
N TYR A 351 30.46 -13.82 -8.45
CA TYR A 351 31.29 -13.23 -9.49
C TYR A 351 31.72 -11.81 -9.14
N LEU A 352 30.79 -10.96 -8.68
CA LEU A 352 31.09 -9.56 -8.36
C LEU A 352 32.04 -9.42 -7.15
N SER A 353 31.82 -10.23 -6.12
CA SER A 353 32.53 -10.15 -4.84
C SER A 353 33.82 -10.97 -4.78
N GLY A 354 33.98 -11.96 -5.67
CA GLY A 354 35.05 -12.96 -5.61
C GLY A 354 34.94 -13.91 -4.40
N LYS A 355 33.80 -13.93 -3.71
CA LYS A 355 33.55 -14.74 -2.50
C LYS A 355 32.32 -15.60 -2.69
N SER A 356 32.37 -16.84 -2.22
CA SER A 356 31.21 -17.76 -2.17
C SER A 356 30.48 -17.70 -0.83
N GLY A 357 29.26 -18.24 -0.79
CA GLY A 357 28.54 -18.50 0.47
C GLY A 357 27.50 -17.45 0.86
N TRP A 358 27.21 -16.50 -0.04
CA TRP A 358 26.16 -15.50 0.15
C TRP A 358 24.80 -16.15 0.40
N PHE A 359 24.00 -15.54 1.26
CA PHE A 359 22.67 -16.04 1.61
C PHE A 359 21.67 -14.88 1.76
N PRO A 360 20.43 -15.01 1.27
CA PRO A 360 19.45 -13.94 1.36
C PRO A 360 18.78 -13.94 2.74
N TYR A 361 18.49 -12.76 3.27
CA TYR A 361 17.82 -12.61 4.55
C TYR A 361 16.53 -11.78 4.47
N ASP A 362 16.47 -10.83 3.54
CA ASP A 362 15.27 -10.03 3.23
C ASP A 362 15.00 -10.06 1.72
N VAL A 363 13.78 -10.40 1.33
CA VAL A 363 13.36 -10.56 -0.06
C VAL A 363 11.94 -10.03 -0.23
N SER A 364 11.76 -9.12 -1.19
CA SER A 364 10.47 -8.47 -1.39
C SER A 364 10.27 -7.98 -2.81
N MET A 365 9.03 -7.61 -3.15
CA MET A 365 8.75 -6.71 -4.26
C MET A 365 8.29 -5.36 -3.72
N ASN A 366 8.98 -4.31 -4.17
CA ASN A 366 8.64 -2.92 -3.88
C ASN A 366 7.84 -2.32 -5.04
N ILE A 367 6.76 -1.63 -4.70
CA ILE A 367 5.95 -0.86 -5.65
C ILE A 367 6.18 0.62 -5.39
N ILE A 368 6.62 1.34 -6.43
CA ILE A 368 6.84 2.77 -6.35
C ILE A 368 5.98 3.50 -7.38
N ARG A 369 5.14 4.41 -6.91
CA ARG A 369 4.26 5.24 -7.76
C ARG A 369 4.69 6.69 -7.71
N ASN A 370 4.20 7.48 -8.67
CA ASN A 370 4.45 8.92 -8.78
C ASN A 370 4.14 9.70 -7.48
N SER A 371 3.25 9.18 -6.65
CA SER A 371 2.82 9.75 -5.36
C SER A 371 3.74 9.44 -4.18
N HIS A 372 4.74 8.57 -4.36
CA HIS A 372 5.59 8.07 -3.28
C HIS A 372 6.67 9.05 -2.83
N TYR A 373 7.11 8.88 -1.58
CA TYR A 373 8.10 9.74 -0.92
C TYR A 373 9.23 8.92 -0.29
N THR A 374 9.96 8.16 -1.10
CA THR A 374 11.10 7.40 -0.59
C THR A 374 12.22 8.32 -0.10
N ARG A 375 12.89 7.94 0.99
CA ARG A 375 14.00 8.69 1.58
C ARG A 375 15.35 8.11 1.14
N ILE A 376 16.43 8.85 1.43
CA ILE A 376 17.79 8.34 1.31
C ILE A 376 18.05 7.52 2.56
N HIS A 377 18.48 6.27 2.38
CA HIS A 377 18.77 5.34 3.46
C HIS A 377 19.94 4.42 3.08
N GLU A 378 20.43 3.67 4.05
CA GLU A 378 21.40 2.60 3.90
C GLU A 378 20.72 1.27 4.26
N ASP A 379 21.14 0.17 3.65
CA ASP A 379 20.53 -1.15 3.87
C ASP A 379 21.18 -1.96 4.99
N CYS A 380 22.37 -1.52 5.45
CA CYS A 380 23.19 -2.22 6.42
C CYS A 380 23.99 -1.25 7.28
N GLU A 381 24.49 -1.72 8.41
CA GLU A 381 25.34 -0.98 9.34
C GLU A 381 26.79 -0.86 8.81
N PRO A 382 27.59 0.10 9.31
CA PRO A 382 28.95 0.33 8.83
C PRO A 382 29.91 -0.87 8.95
N HIS A 383 29.65 -1.79 9.87
CA HIS A 383 30.48 -2.98 10.10
C HIS A 383 30.05 -4.19 9.25
N GLU A 384 28.91 -4.11 8.57
CA GLU A 384 28.30 -5.23 7.85
C GLU A 384 28.85 -5.36 6.41
N ASP A 385 29.19 -6.58 5.99
CA ASP A 385 29.75 -6.90 4.67
C ASP A 385 28.68 -7.46 3.72
N GLU A 386 27.85 -6.58 3.14
CA GLU A 386 26.60 -6.99 2.48
C GLU A 386 26.37 -6.40 1.09
N TYR A 387 25.46 -7.05 0.36
CA TYR A 387 24.98 -6.57 -0.92
C TYR A 387 23.46 -6.51 -0.96
N THR A 388 22.96 -5.49 -1.65
CA THR A 388 21.56 -5.39 -2.06
C THR A 388 21.48 -5.65 -3.56
N VAL A 389 20.52 -6.48 -3.94
CA VAL A 389 20.22 -6.87 -5.31
C VAL A 389 18.85 -6.31 -5.69
N LEU A 390 18.80 -5.48 -6.72
CA LEU A 390 17.58 -4.94 -7.28
C LEU A 390 17.38 -5.48 -8.69
N MET A 391 16.19 -5.96 -9.01
CA MET A 391 15.79 -6.30 -10.38
C MET A 391 14.55 -5.50 -10.79
N TYR A 392 14.66 -4.71 -11.85
CA TYR A 392 13.55 -3.89 -12.33
C TYR A 392 12.61 -4.73 -13.19
N LEU A 393 11.33 -4.73 -12.81
CA LEU A 393 10.31 -5.58 -13.43
C LEU A 393 9.31 -4.79 -14.27
N THR A 394 9.59 -3.53 -14.57
CA THR A 394 8.66 -2.68 -15.36
C THR A 394 9.17 -2.51 -16.79
N PRO A 395 8.44 -3.01 -17.81
CA PRO A 395 8.87 -2.98 -19.21
C PRO A 395 8.71 -1.61 -19.87
N ASP A 396 9.41 -1.42 -20.99
CA ASP A 396 9.33 -0.24 -21.85
C ASP A 396 9.54 1.09 -21.11
N TRP A 397 10.43 1.07 -20.11
CA TRP A 397 10.74 2.25 -19.31
C TRP A 397 11.49 3.31 -20.13
N LYS A 398 10.99 4.55 -20.08
CA LYS A 398 11.56 5.69 -20.81
C LYS A 398 12.23 6.67 -19.87
N ALA A 399 13.10 7.54 -20.40
CA ALA A 399 13.84 8.49 -19.58
C ALA A 399 12.92 9.54 -18.92
N GLU A 400 11.88 9.99 -19.63
CA GLU A 400 10.88 10.94 -19.16
C GLU A 400 9.95 10.38 -18.06
N TYR A 401 9.99 9.08 -17.79
CA TYR A 401 9.28 8.47 -16.67
C TYR A 401 10.04 8.63 -15.35
N TYR A 402 11.28 9.14 -15.35
CA TYR A 402 12.15 9.25 -14.17
C TYR A 402 12.25 7.90 -13.44
N GLY A 403 12.08 7.86 -12.12
CA GLY A 403 11.97 6.63 -11.34
C GLY A 403 13.30 5.93 -11.06
N GLU A 404 14.42 6.62 -11.26
CA GLU A 404 15.76 6.07 -11.05
C GLU A 404 15.98 5.64 -9.59
N THR A 405 16.75 4.58 -9.39
CA THR A 405 17.42 4.41 -8.10
C THR A 405 18.65 5.28 -8.10
N ALA A 406 18.66 6.31 -7.25
CA ALA A 406 19.77 7.23 -7.09
C ALA A 406 20.68 6.76 -5.95
N TYR A 407 21.98 6.87 -6.16
CA TYR A 407 23.03 6.53 -5.20
C TYR A 407 23.84 7.78 -4.90
N PHE A 408 24.31 7.88 -3.66
CA PHE A 408 24.94 9.07 -3.14
C PHE A 408 26.23 8.75 -2.38
N GLU A 409 27.03 9.78 -2.16
CA GLU A 409 28.08 9.79 -1.14
C GLU A 409 27.68 10.74 -0.02
N GLU A 410 27.85 10.31 1.23
CA GLU A 410 27.66 11.19 2.38
C GLU A 410 28.80 12.22 2.44
N VAL A 411 28.44 13.48 2.59
CA VAL A 411 29.38 14.59 2.78
C VAL A 411 29.70 14.71 4.26
N MET A 412 30.96 14.49 4.61
CA MET A 412 31.44 14.67 5.98
C MET A 412 31.59 16.15 6.33
N GLN A 413 31.48 16.47 7.61
CA GLN A 413 31.84 17.77 8.15
C GLN A 413 33.35 18.05 7.97
N PRO A 414 33.81 19.31 8.05
CA PRO A 414 35.23 19.64 7.95
C PRO A 414 36.14 18.95 8.99
N ASN A 415 35.57 18.52 10.11
CA ASN A 415 36.26 17.76 11.17
C ASN A 415 36.33 16.24 10.89
N GLY A 416 35.79 15.77 9.76
CA GLY A 416 35.77 14.36 9.36
C GLY A 416 34.60 13.54 9.91
N ASN A 417 33.71 14.13 10.73
CA ASN A 417 32.56 13.43 11.29
C ASN A 417 31.33 13.53 10.36
N PRO A 418 30.41 12.55 10.38
CA PRO A 418 29.13 12.67 9.69
C PRO A 418 28.30 13.82 10.28
N TYR A 419 27.36 14.35 9.51
CA TYR A 419 26.37 15.29 10.04
C TYR A 419 25.38 14.55 10.97
N PRO A 420 24.73 15.24 11.93
CA PRO A 420 23.71 14.62 12.76
C PRO A 420 22.57 14.00 11.92
N LYS A 421 21.94 12.94 12.44
CA LYS A 421 20.75 12.32 11.83
C LYS A 421 19.67 13.39 11.56
N GLY A 422 19.04 13.34 10.39
CA GLY A 422 18.11 14.36 9.88
C GLY A 422 18.76 15.57 9.21
N HIS A 423 20.09 15.71 9.33
CA HIS A 423 20.88 16.80 8.75
C HIS A 423 22.02 16.32 7.85
N GLN A 424 22.03 15.02 7.52
CA GLN A 424 23.00 14.46 6.58
C GLN A 424 22.96 15.19 5.24
N LYS A 425 24.15 15.32 4.65
CA LYS A 425 24.35 15.92 3.33
C LYS A 425 24.88 14.87 2.40
N TYR A 426 24.43 14.92 1.16
CA TYR A 426 24.73 13.90 0.16
C TYR A 426 25.11 14.55 -1.17
N GLU A 427 26.15 14.02 -1.81
CA GLU A 427 26.51 14.31 -3.19
C GLU A 427 26.10 13.16 -4.10
N TRP A 428 25.84 13.45 -5.37
CA TRP A 428 25.35 12.44 -6.31
C TRP A 428 26.48 11.53 -6.79
N LEU A 429 26.35 10.22 -6.57
CA LEU A 429 27.29 9.22 -7.09
C LEU A 429 26.87 8.76 -8.49
N THR A 430 25.66 8.22 -8.62
CA THR A 430 25.12 7.72 -9.88
C THR A 430 23.60 7.50 -9.80
N SER A 431 22.99 7.18 -10.93
CA SER A 431 21.58 6.79 -11.01
C SER A 431 21.41 5.60 -11.94
N VAL A 432 20.54 4.68 -11.55
CA VAL A 432 20.11 3.59 -12.41
C VAL A 432 18.73 3.90 -12.93
N ARG A 433 18.62 4.12 -14.24
CA ARG A 433 17.33 4.09 -14.92
C ARG A 433 16.78 2.65 -14.91
N PRO A 434 15.52 2.43 -14.49
CA PRO A 434 14.87 1.14 -14.59
C PRO A 434 14.91 0.63 -16.03
N ARG A 435 15.25 -0.65 -16.20
CA ARG A 435 15.17 -1.38 -17.47
C ARG A 435 14.71 -2.79 -17.16
N TYR A 436 13.76 -3.32 -17.92
CA TYR A 436 13.19 -4.64 -17.64
C TYR A 436 14.27 -5.71 -17.57
N GLY A 437 14.33 -6.45 -16.45
CA GLY A 437 15.31 -7.50 -16.21
C GLY A 437 16.71 -7.02 -15.80
N ARG A 438 16.99 -5.70 -15.83
CA ARG A 438 18.25 -5.17 -15.32
C ARG A 438 18.38 -5.49 -13.84
N MET A 439 19.48 -6.16 -13.49
CA MET A 439 19.89 -6.44 -12.13
C MET A 439 20.96 -5.44 -11.71
N VAL A 440 20.77 -4.78 -10.57
CA VAL A 440 21.78 -3.91 -9.95
C VAL A 440 22.19 -4.56 -8.65
N ILE A 441 23.49 -4.71 -8.46
CA ILE A 441 24.07 -5.24 -7.23
C ILE A 441 24.96 -4.15 -6.65
N PHE A 442 24.72 -3.77 -5.41
CA PHE A 442 25.51 -2.72 -4.76
C PHE A 442 25.77 -3.04 -3.30
N ARG A 443 26.79 -2.41 -2.74
CA ARG A 443 27.12 -2.52 -1.31
C ARG A 443 26.04 -1.87 -0.47
N GLY A 444 25.46 -2.58 0.49
CA GLY A 444 24.30 -2.12 1.27
C GLY A 444 24.52 -0.78 1.99
N ILE A 445 25.77 -0.48 2.35
CA ILE A 445 26.17 0.77 3.03
C ILE A 445 26.20 2.00 2.10
N ILE A 446 25.96 1.86 0.79
CA ILE A 446 25.90 3.02 -0.10
C ILE A 446 24.54 3.71 0.09
N PRO A 447 24.49 5.00 0.49
CA PRO A 447 23.24 5.72 0.62
C PRO A 447 22.51 5.78 -0.71
N HIS A 448 21.22 5.45 -0.69
CA HIS A 448 20.44 5.38 -1.92
C HIS A 448 18.95 5.68 -1.70
N SER A 449 18.26 5.99 -2.80
CA SER A 449 16.82 6.25 -2.78
C SER A 449 16.17 5.84 -4.09
N ALA A 450 15.04 5.16 -3.99
CA ALA A 450 14.26 4.70 -5.13
C ALA A 450 13.27 5.79 -5.58
N ARG A 451 13.74 6.74 -6.40
CA ARG A 451 12.95 7.93 -6.78
C ARG A 451 11.58 7.54 -7.37
N PRO A 452 10.53 8.33 -7.09
CA PRO A 452 9.22 8.09 -7.67
C PRO A 452 9.25 8.36 -9.19
N PRO A 453 8.42 7.65 -9.98
CA PRO A 453 8.19 7.98 -11.38
C PRO A 453 7.61 9.39 -11.57
N SER A 454 7.71 9.92 -12.78
CA SER A 454 7.12 11.22 -13.12
C SER A 454 5.59 11.18 -13.00
N PRO A 455 4.92 12.30 -12.69
CA PRO A 455 3.45 12.37 -12.64
C PRO A 455 2.76 11.95 -13.95
N GLY A 456 3.46 12.03 -15.09
CA GLY A 456 2.97 11.59 -16.40
C GLY A 456 2.94 10.07 -16.59
N PHE A 457 3.61 9.30 -15.71
CA PHE A 457 3.54 7.85 -15.70
C PHE A 457 2.46 7.36 -14.75
N THR A 458 1.40 6.75 -15.29
CA THR A 458 0.22 6.32 -14.53
C THR A 458 0.34 4.92 -13.91
N GLY A 459 1.38 4.17 -14.29
CA GLY A 459 1.68 2.85 -13.73
C GLY A 459 2.45 2.92 -12.42
N ALA A 460 3.09 1.81 -12.08
CA ALA A 460 4.02 1.72 -10.97
C ALA A 460 5.37 1.15 -11.43
N ARG A 461 6.44 1.58 -10.78
CA ARG A 461 7.76 0.95 -10.88
C ARG A 461 7.80 -0.23 -9.90
N TYR A 462 7.86 -1.42 -10.47
CA TYR A 462 8.03 -2.68 -9.74
C TYR A 462 9.52 -3.03 -9.67
N THR A 463 10.01 -3.29 -8.46
CA THR A 463 11.39 -3.70 -8.21
C THR A 463 11.39 -4.92 -7.31
N PHE A 464 11.97 -6.03 -7.75
CA PHE A 464 12.33 -7.13 -6.86
C PHE A 464 13.59 -6.74 -6.10
N ALA A 465 13.56 -6.82 -4.78
CA ALA A 465 14.66 -6.50 -3.89
C ALA A 465 15.07 -7.74 -3.10
N CYS A 466 16.38 -7.94 -2.96
CA CYS A 466 16.94 -9.05 -2.20
C CYS A 466 18.21 -8.55 -1.50
N LYS A 467 18.21 -8.54 -0.18
CA LYS A 467 19.40 -8.28 0.64
C LYS A 467 20.11 -9.60 0.94
N VAL A 468 21.42 -9.62 0.75
CA VAL A 468 22.26 -10.80 0.95
C VAL A 468 23.42 -10.50 1.87
N SER A 469 23.69 -11.44 2.78
CA SER A 469 24.81 -11.38 3.70
C SER A 469 25.82 -12.48 3.39
N LYS A 470 27.05 -12.29 3.89
CA LYS A 470 28.23 -13.09 3.53
C LYS A 470 28.11 -14.59 3.82
N THR A 471 27.29 -14.97 4.81
CA THR A 471 27.07 -16.37 5.18
C THR A 471 25.64 -16.60 5.63
N ARG A 472 25.18 -17.85 5.57
CA ARG A 472 23.88 -18.26 6.14
C ARG A 472 23.76 -17.93 7.63
N GLN A 473 24.84 -18.04 8.40
CA GLN A 473 24.86 -17.69 9.82
C GLN A 473 24.46 -16.22 10.04
N VAL A 474 25.14 -15.30 9.35
CA VAL A 474 24.88 -13.85 9.44
C VAL A 474 23.46 -13.54 8.95
N ALA A 475 23.02 -14.17 7.85
CA ALA A 475 21.67 -14.02 7.35
C ALA A 475 20.60 -14.42 8.38
N MET A 476 20.81 -15.51 9.12
CA MET A 476 19.89 -15.96 10.17
C MET A 476 19.91 -15.05 11.39
N ALA A 477 21.09 -14.55 11.79
CA ALA A 477 21.20 -13.56 12.86
C ALA A 477 20.44 -12.27 12.52
N LYS A 478 20.51 -11.84 11.27
CA LYS A 478 19.75 -10.67 10.78
C LYS A 478 18.26 -10.89 10.71
N MET A 479 17.82 -12.01 10.15
CA MET A 479 16.41 -12.38 10.20
C MET A 479 15.89 -12.45 11.64
N LEU A 480 16.73 -12.88 12.59
CA LEU A 480 16.37 -12.87 14.00
C LEU A 480 16.25 -11.43 14.52
N ARG A 481 17.21 -10.56 14.22
CA ARG A 481 17.19 -9.13 14.57
C ARG A 481 15.91 -8.45 14.10
N GLU A 482 15.52 -8.65 12.83
CA GLU A 482 14.28 -8.10 12.24
C GLU A 482 13.01 -8.60 12.95
N THR A 483 13.02 -9.79 13.57
CA THR A 483 11.84 -10.26 14.32
C THR A 483 11.61 -9.49 15.63
N ILE A 484 12.61 -8.73 16.09
CA ILE A 484 12.61 -8.00 17.36
C ILE A 484 13.13 -6.56 17.24
N GLU A 485 13.03 -5.97 16.05
CA GLU A 485 13.45 -4.59 15.80
C GLU A 485 12.66 -3.56 16.64
N ASP A 486 11.42 -3.89 17.03
CA ASP A 486 10.54 -3.03 17.83
C ASP A 486 10.78 -3.14 19.35
N VAL A 487 11.82 -3.87 19.80
CA VAL A 487 12.06 -4.13 21.23
C VAL A 487 12.76 -2.94 21.89
N GLU A 488 12.20 -2.47 23.01
CA GLU A 488 12.64 -1.25 23.70
C GLU A 488 13.53 -1.55 24.93
N PRO A 489 14.33 -0.59 25.42
CA PRO A 489 15.18 -0.78 26.60
C PRO A 489 14.39 -1.25 27.83
N GLY A 490 14.81 -2.37 28.42
CA GLY A 490 14.18 -2.99 29.58
C GLY A 490 13.21 -4.12 29.25
N GLU A 491 12.93 -4.36 27.97
CA GLU A 491 12.18 -5.54 27.52
C GLU A 491 13.07 -6.80 27.47
N PRO A 492 12.49 -8.01 27.61
CA PRO A 492 13.27 -9.26 27.75
C PRO A 492 14.25 -9.57 26.61
N ASP A 493 13.98 -9.06 25.40
CA ASP A 493 14.75 -9.34 24.19
C ASP A 493 15.77 -8.23 23.85
N TYR A 494 15.85 -7.17 24.67
CA TYR A 494 16.67 -6.00 24.35
C TYR A 494 18.17 -6.33 24.30
N ASP A 495 18.66 -7.12 25.26
CA ASP A 495 20.07 -7.54 25.28
C ASP A 495 20.41 -8.40 24.05
N LEU A 496 19.48 -9.27 23.63
CA LEU A 496 19.65 -10.07 22.41
C LEU A 496 19.65 -9.17 21.15
N LEU A 497 18.79 -8.17 21.09
CA LEU A 497 18.77 -7.19 20.00
C LEU A 497 20.12 -6.46 19.89
N GLN A 498 20.69 -6.03 21.02
CA GLN A 498 22.02 -5.40 21.06
C GLN A 498 23.11 -6.38 20.61
N ASP A 499 23.15 -7.60 21.16
CA ASP A 499 24.14 -8.61 20.77
C ASP A 499 24.09 -8.94 19.26
N LEU A 500 22.88 -8.99 18.68
CA LEU A 500 22.69 -9.19 17.24
C LEU A 500 23.14 -7.96 16.43
N GLY A 501 22.89 -6.76 16.93
CA GLY A 501 23.34 -5.49 16.33
C GLY A 501 24.86 -5.32 16.36
N GLU A 502 25.53 -5.87 17.37
CA GLU A 502 26.99 -5.85 17.51
C GLU A 502 27.70 -7.01 16.77
N GLY A 503 26.94 -7.87 16.08
CA GLY A 503 27.49 -9.00 15.31
C GLY A 503 28.00 -10.16 16.19
N LEU A 504 27.58 -10.26 17.46
CA LEU A 504 28.01 -11.33 18.37
C LEU A 504 27.47 -12.72 17.99
N TYR A 505 26.61 -12.79 16.98
CA TYR A 505 26.03 -14.02 16.42
C TYR A 505 26.53 -14.31 14.99
N ASP A 506 27.42 -13.49 14.44
CA ASP A 506 27.92 -13.65 13.06
C ASP A 506 28.83 -14.87 12.89
N THR A 507 29.44 -15.33 13.99
CA THR A 507 30.32 -16.50 14.02
C THR A 507 29.66 -17.63 14.82
N PRO A 508 29.64 -18.87 14.30
CA PRO A 508 29.11 -20.00 15.05
C PRO A 508 29.90 -20.26 16.36
N SER A 509 29.18 -20.40 17.46
CA SER A 509 29.73 -20.85 18.76
C SER A 509 28.76 -21.82 19.45
N PRO A 510 29.18 -22.56 20.50
CA PRO A 510 28.23 -23.31 21.31
C PRO A 510 27.10 -22.39 21.79
N GLY A 511 25.85 -22.75 21.50
CA GLY A 511 24.66 -21.94 21.80
C GLY A 511 24.31 -20.83 20.79
N LYS A 512 25.10 -20.65 19.72
CA LYS A 512 24.87 -19.67 18.65
C LYS A 512 25.00 -20.30 17.25
N THR A 513 24.58 -21.55 17.09
CA THR A 513 24.67 -22.24 15.79
C THR A 513 23.60 -21.73 14.82
N VAL A 514 23.75 -22.03 13.53
CA VAL A 514 22.75 -21.65 12.52
C VAL A 514 21.40 -22.33 12.80
N GLU A 515 21.41 -23.57 13.30
CA GLU A 515 20.19 -24.31 13.67
C GLU A 515 19.48 -23.67 14.85
N PHE A 516 20.23 -23.14 15.82
CA PHE A 516 19.66 -22.35 16.92
C PHE A 516 18.98 -21.08 16.39
N LEU A 517 19.67 -20.32 15.54
CA LEU A 517 19.11 -19.10 14.95
C LEU A 517 17.87 -19.40 14.12
N GLU A 518 17.87 -20.47 13.33
CA GLU A 518 16.70 -20.88 12.53
C GLU A 518 15.50 -21.25 13.39
N ALA A 519 15.72 -22.00 14.47
CA ALA A 519 14.68 -22.34 15.42
C ALA A 519 14.12 -21.08 16.11
N GLU A 520 14.97 -20.14 16.49
CA GLU A 520 14.57 -18.90 17.15
C GLU A 520 13.78 -17.98 16.21
N VAL A 521 14.24 -17.83 14.96
CA VAL A 521 13.52 -17.08 13.91
C VAL A 521 12.12 -17.65 13.70
N GLU A 522 11.97 -18.97 13.55
CA GLU A 522 10.65 -19.57 13.33
C GLU A 522 9.77 -19.43 14.56
N MET A 523 10.31 -19.65 15.76
CA MET A 523 9.57 -19.47 17.02
C MET A 523 9.03 -18.04 17.15
N ARG A 524 9.87 -17.02 16.89
CA ARG A 524 9.46 -15.61 17.00
C ARG A 524 8.50 -15.20 15.90
N ARG A 525 8.68 -15.68 14.67
CA ARG A 525 7.69 -15.49 13.60
C ARG A 525 6.35 -16.12 13.96
N GLN A 526 6.34 -17.29 14.58
CA GLN A 526 5.12 -17.92 15.08
C GLN A 526 4.45 -17.06 16.16
N LYS A 527 5.19 -16.63 17.19
CA LYS A 527 4.67 -15.72 18.24
C LYS A 527 4.12 -14.41 17.65
N LYS A 528 4.82 -13.81 16.69
CA LYS A 528 4.36 -12.59 15.99
C LYS A 528 3.05 -12.86 15.22
N ARG A 529 2.91 -14.02 14.57
CA ARG A 529 1.66 -14.43 13.90
C ARG A 529 0.52 -14.62 14.90
N GLU A 530 0.76 -15.29 16.02
CA GLU A 530 -0.23 -15.49 17.08
C GLU A 530 -0.72 -14.16 17.64
N ARG A 531 0.21 -13.26 18.03
CA ARG A 531 -0.13 -11.90 18.48
C ARG A 531 -0.94 -11.11 17.44
N ILE A 532 -0.56 -11.17 16.16
CA ILE A 532 -1.30 -10.50 15.09
C ILE A 532 -2.71 -11.09 14.95
N ASN A 533 -2.89 -12.40 15.12
CA ASN A 533 -4.20 -13.04 15.08
C ASN A 533 -5.07 -12.60 16.26
N ASP A 534 -4.52 -12.57 17.48
CA ASP A 534 -5.23 -12.07 18.67
C ASP A 534 -5.70 -10.63 18.46
N MET A 535 -4.84 -9.75 17.94
CA MET A 535 -5.20 -8.37 17.60
C MET A 535 -6.30 -8.29 16.54
N LYS A 536 -6.28 -9.17 15.53
CA LYS A 536 -7.35 -9.24 14.51
C LYS A 536 -8.67 -9.69 15.14
N GLU A 537 -8.65 -10.65 16.05
CA GLU A 537 -9.85 -11.10 16.77
C GLU A 537 -10.43 -9.98 17.63
N GLU A 538 -9.60 -9.25 18.37
CA GLU A 538 -10.02 -8.07 19.13
C GLU A 538 -10.66 -7.01 18.24
N LEU A 539 -10.08 -6.71 17.08
CA LEU A 539 -10.64 -5.78 16.10
C LEU A 539 -11.98 -6.26 15.55
N ILE A 540 -12.12 -7.56 15.27
CA ILE A 540 -13.39 -8.17 14.83
C ILE A 540 -14.48 -7.97 15.90
N GLN A 541 -14.17 -8.24 17.17
CA GLN A 541 -15.13 -8.03 18.26
C GLN A 541 -15.50 -6.55 18.41
N ALA A 542 -14.51 -5.66 18.26
CA ALA A 542 -14.71 -4.22 18.35
C ALA A 542 -15.61 -3.67 17.23
N VAL A 543 -15.58 -4.25 16.02
CA VAL A 543 -16.46 -3.81 14.92
C VAL A 543 -17.87 -4.42 14.97
N TYR A 544 -18.07 -5.52 15.70
CA TYR A 544 -19.40 -6.05 16.01
C TYR A 544 -20.12 -5.26 17.11
N SER A 545 -19.35 -4.66 18.02
CA SER A 545 -19.84 -3.78 19.09
C SER A 545 -20.22 -2.40 18.55
#